data_AF-A0A7J9IEW9-F1
#
_entry.id   AF-A0A7J9IEW9-F1
#
_cell.length_a   1.000
_cell.length_b   1.000
_cell.length_c   1.000
_cell.angle_alpha   90.00
_cell.angle_beta   90.00
_cell.angle_gamma   90.00
#
_symmetry.space_group_name_H-M   'P 1'
#
loop_
_entity.id
_entity.type
_entity.pdbx_description
1 polymer ?
#
loop_
_entity_poly.entity_id
_entity_poly.type
_entity_poly.pdbx_seq_one_letter_code
_entity_poly.pdbx_strand_id
1 'polypeptide(L)'
;MNVITSIPTKKVYYFPMHWEKTSIKPVLPPIERKMPRRPKKNRRMAKDEPKKLKLGHLSRKCLLMTCTQCGQHGHNKRSCTNSK
;
A
#
# COMPACT_ATOMS: atom_id res chain seq x y z
N MET A 1 -21.89 -39.59 -43.58
CA MET A 1 -22.55 -38.28 -43.39
C MET A 1 -22.52 -37.97 -41.91
N ASN A 2 -21.62 -37.08 -41.49
CA ASN A 2 -21.43 -36.72 -40.08
C ASN A 2 -22.40 -35.61 -39.72
N VAL A 3 -23.40 -35.92 -38.89
CA VAL A 3 -24.29 -34.90 -38.32
C VAL A 3 -23.81 -34.65 -36.89
N ILE A 4 -22.89 -33.70 -36.73
CA ILE A 4 -22.51 -33.20 -35.41
C ILE A 4 -23.68 -32.34 -34.93
N THR A 5 -24.57 -32.91 -34.13
CA THR A 5 -25.64 -32.15 -33.47
C THR A 5 -25.06 -31.54 -32.18
N SER A 6 -24.91 -30.22 -32.18
CA SER A 6 -24.45 -29.43 -31.04
C SER A 6 -25.30 -29.68 -29.79
N ILE A 7 -24.66 -30.11 -28.70
CA ILE A 7 -25.26 -30.20 -27.37
C ILE A 7 -25.50 -28.77 -26.86
N PRO A 8 -26.74 -28.33 -26.57
CA PRO A 8 -26.97 -27.01 -26.02
C PRO A 8 -26.58 -26.99 -24.54
N THR A 9 -25.45 -26.36 -24.22
CA THR A 9 -25.05 -26.08 -22.83
C THR A 9 -25.89 -24.95 -22.24
N LYS A 10 -27.15 -25.23 -21.90
CA LYS A 10 -27.94 -24.31 -21.07
C LYS A 10 -27.43 -24.40 -19.63
N LYS A 11 -26.48 -23.55 -19.27
CA LYS A 11 -26.23 -23.21 -17.86
C LYS A 11 -27.44 -22.45 -17.34
N VAL A 12 -28.33 -23.15 -16.64
CA VAL A 12 -29.44 -22.53 -15.91
C VAL A 12 -28.85 -21.90 -14.65
N TYR A 13 -28.60 -20.59 -14.69
CA TYR A 13 -28.32 -19.83 -13.47
C TYR A 13 -29.65 -19.53 -12.79
N TYR A 14 -29.97 -20.25 -11.71
CA TYR A 14 -31.17 -19.95 -10.92
C TYR A 14 -30.95 -18.63 -10.17
N PHE A 15 -31.72 -17.63 -10.56
CA PHE A 15 -31.73 -16.28 -10.02
C PHE A 15 -32.22 -16.30 -8.55
N PRO A 16 -31.68 -15.48 -7.63
CA PRO A 16 -31.90 -15.58 -6.16
C PRO A 16 -33.35 -15.35 -5.68
N MET A 17 -34.28 -15.09 -6.61
CA MET A 17 -35.66 -14.69 -6.32
C MET A 17 -36.55 -15.81 -5.76
N HIS A 18 -36.10 -17.07 -5.81
CA HIS A 18 -36.87 -18.25 -5.35
C HIS A 18 -36.52 -18.71 -3.93
N TRP A 19 -35.60 -18.02 -3.24
CA TRP A 19 -35.23 -18.37 -1.87
C TRP A 19 -36.21 -17.73 -0.87
N GLU A 20 -36.77 -18.55 0.02
CA GLU A 20 -37.57 -18.07 1.15
C GLU A 20 -36.72 -17.13 2.01
N LYS A 21 -37.20 -15.91 2.22
CA LYS A 21 -36.50 -14.91 3.02
C LYS A 21 -36.56 -15.33 4.49
N THR A 22 -35.43 -15.73 5.03
CA THR A 22 -35.31 -16.07 6.44
C THR A 22 -35.45 -14.82 7.31
N SER A 23 -36.22 -14.89 8.39
CA SER A 23 -36.36 -13.81 9.40
C SER A 23 -35.17 -13.72 10.36
N ILE A 24 -34.17 -14.59 10.18
CA ILE A 24 -32.97 -14.65 11.01
C ILE A 24 -32.06 -13.47 10.66
N LYS A 25 -31.58 -12.77 11.68
CA LYS A 25 -30.61 -11.68 11.51
C LYS A 25 -29.33 -12.24 10.88
N PRO A 26 -28.73 -11.54 9.89
CA PRO A 26 -27.49 -11.98 9.29
C PRO A 26 -26.39 -12.09 10.35
N VAL A 27 -25.62 -13.17 10.30
CA VAL A 27 -24.47 -13.36 11.18
C VAL A 27 -23.46 -12.27 10.89
N LEU A 28 -22.95 -11.61 11.93
CA LEU A 28 -21.90 -10.61 11.77
C LEU A 28 -20.63 -11.27 11.24
N PRO A 29 -19.88 -10.57 10.36
CA PRO A 29 -18.60 -11.09 9.91
C PRO A 29 -17.67 -11.29 11.12
N PRO A 30 -16.73 -12.25 11.04
CA PRO A 30 -15.66 -12.36 12.02
C PRO A 30 -14.93 -11.04 12.16
N ILE A 31 -14.55 -10.70 13.39
CA ILE A 31 -13.77 -9.49 13.67
C ILE A 31 -12.43 -9.62 12.95
N GLU A 32 -12.14 -8.69 12.03
CA GLU A 32 -10.86 -8.64 11.34
C GLU A 32 -9.72 -8.37 12.33
N ARG A 33 -8.69 -9.23 12.31
CA ARG A 33 -7.48 -9.05 13.11
C ARG A 33 -6.29 -8.84 12.17
N LYS A 34 -5.44 -7.87 12.50
CA LYS A 34 -4.14 -7.73 11.85
C LYS A 34 -3.27 -8.92 12.26
N MET A 35 -3.07 -9.86 11.34
CA MET A 35 -2.17 -10.99 11.59
C MET A 35 -0.72 -10.50 11.74
N PRO A 36 0.06 -11.09 12.67
CA PRO A 36 1.49 -10.82 12.71
C PRO A 36 2.12 -11.22 11.38
N ARG A 37 2.99 -10.36 10.86
CA ARG A 37 3.73 -10.68 9.63
C ARG A 37 4.72 -11.82 9.88
N ARG A 38 5.04 -12.54 8.81
CA ARG A 38 6.16 -13.49 8.80
C ARG A 38 7.43 -12.78 9.31
N PRO A 39 8.13 -13.32 10.32
CA PRO A 39 9.41 -12.79 10.75
C PRO A 39 10.37 -12.70 9.56
N LYS A 40 11.00 -11.54 9.38
CA LYS A 40 11.99 -11.36 8.32
C LYS A 40 13.20 -12.23 8.63
N LYS A 41 13.67 -13.01 7.66
CA LYS A 41 14.94 -13.73 7.78
C LYS A 41 16.06 -12.71 8.02
N ASN A 42 16.73 -12.80 9.17
CA ASN A 42 17.92 -12.00 9.40
C ASN A 42 19.03 -12.49 8.47
N ARG A 43 19.57 -11.60 7.65
CA ARG A 43 20.67 -11.94 6.74
C ARG A 43 21.97 -11.92 7.53
N ARG A 44 22.72 -13.03 7.52
CA ARG A 44 24.11 -13.02 8.03
C ARG A 44 24.96 -12.22 7.05
N MET A 45 25.53 -11.11 7.50
CA MET A 45 26.50 -10.32 6.71
C MET A 45 27.90 -10.88 6.93
N ALA A 46 28.70 -10.97 5.86
CA ALA A 46 30.11 -11.34 5.96
C ALA A 46 30.93 -10.19 6.58
N LYS A 47 32.13 -10.50 7.11
CA LYS A 47 32.97 -9.52 7.81
C LYS A 47 33.42 -8.37 6.90
N ASP A 48 33.68 -8.68 5.64
CA ASP A 48 34.12 -7.73 4.61
C ASP A 48 32.96 -7.09 3.83
N GLU A 49 31.71 -7.41 4.18
CA GLU A 49 30.57 -6.81 3.50
C GLU A 49 30.41 -5.35 3.98
N PRO A 50 30.39 -4.36 3.05
CA PRO A 50 30.17 -2.99 3.45
C PRO A 50 28.80 -2.89 4.12
N LYS A 51 28.79 -2.58 5.42
CA LYS A 51 27.57 -2.15 6.11
C LYS A 51 27.04 -0.98 5.29
N LYS A 52 25.77 -1.04 4.86
CA LYS A 52 25.12 0.09 4.20
C LYS A 52 25.34 1.31 5.11
N LEU A 53 26.30 2.15 4.75
CA LEU A 53 26.41 3.49 5.30
C LEU A 53 25.03 4.09 5.08
N LYS A 54 24.48 4.76 6.08
CA LYS A 54 23.14 5.36 5.98
C LYS A 54 23.13 6.33 4.80
N LEU A 55 22.77 5.84 3.62
CA LEU A 55 22.59 6.64 2.42
C LEU A 55 21.47 7.64 2.78
N GLY A 56 21.81 8.91 2.91
CA GLY A 56 20.82 9.96 3.11
C GLY A 56 21.05 10.95 4.25
N HIS A 57 22.14 10.86 5.02
CA HIS A 57 22.47 11.92 5.98
C HIS A 57 23.67 12.75 5.51
N LEU A 58 23.48 13.48 4.40
CA LEU A 58 24.38 14.59 4.07
C LEU A 58 24.16 15.69 5.10
N SER A 59 25.25 16.16 5.70
CA SER A 59 25.22 17.31 6.59
C SER A 59 24.71 18.52 5.79
N ARG A 60 23.67 19.21 6.29
CA ARG A 60 23.23 20.49 5.73
C ARG A 60 24.12 21.66 6.19
N LYS A 61 25.10 21.41 7.05
CA LYS A 61 26.08 22.42 7.46
C LYS A 61 26.90 22.78 6.21
N CYS A 62 27.03 24.08 5.93
CA CYS A 62 27.65 24.67 4.74
C CYS A 62 26.83 24.66 3.44
N LEU A 63 25.54 24.30 3.45
CA LEU A 63 24.67 24.55 2.30
C LEU A 63 23.94 25.89 2.47
N LEU A 64 24.07 26.79 1.49
CA LEU A 64 23.31 28.03 1.44
C LEU A 64 21.83 27.70 1.18
N MET A 65 21.01 27.76 2.21
CA MET A 65 19.58 27.50 2.09
C MET A 65 18.87 28.70 1.48
N THR A 66 18.06 28.45 0.45
CA THR A 66 17.19 29.45 -0.19
C THR A 66 15.77 29.28 0.32
N CYS A 67 15.16 30.36 0.79
CA CYS A 67 13.79 30.35 1.28
C CYS A 67 12.81 30.21 0.09
N THR A 68 11.94 29.21 0.12
CA THR A 68 10.94 28.99 -0.93
C THR A 68 9.80 30.02 -0.94
N GLN A 69 9.68 30.86 0.10
CA GLN A 69 8.62 31.87 0.20
C GLN A 69 9.08 33.24 -0.32
N CYS A 70 10.28 33.68 0.06
CA CYS A 70 10.79 35.00 -0.31
C CYS A 70 11.98 34.97 -1.28
N GLY A 71 12.50 33.79 -1.61
CA GLY A 71 13.65 33.60 -2.51
C GLY A 71 15.01 34.01 -1.92
N GLN A 72 15.06 34.56 -0.69
CA GLN A 72 16.29 35.01 -0.06
C GLN A 72 17.07 33.87 0.61
N HIS A 73 18.38 34.06 0.73
CA HIS A 73 19.28 33.08 1.36
C HIS A 73 19.35 33.24 2.89
N GLY A 74 19.86 32.21 3.56
CA GLY A 74 20.21 32.27 5.00
C GLY A 74 19.08 31.89 5.96
N HIS A 75 17.89 31.58 5.45
CA HIS A 75 16.78 31.10 6.27
C HIS A 75 15.88 30.14 5.48
N ASN A 76 15.05 29.38 6.20
CA ASN A 76 14.06 28.48 5.60
C ASN A 76 12.66 29.11 5.70
N LYS A 77 11.69 28.58 4.95
CA LYS A 77 10.27 29.02 5.00
C LYS A 77 9.74 29.20 6.43
N ARG A 78 10.10 28.29 7.35
CA ARG A 78 9.64 28.33 8.76
C ARG A 78 10.11 29.56 9.55
N SER A 79 11.24 30.15 9.18
CA SER A 79 11.82 31.32 9.83
C SER A 79 11.81 32.53 8.90
N CYS A 80 10.93 32.53 7.90
CA CYS A 80 10.80 33.62 6.95
C CYS A 80 10.01 34.76 7.59
N THR A 81 10.63 35.94 7.69
CA THR A 81 9.99 37.16 8.19
C THR A 81 9.13 37.84 7.13
N ASN A 82 9.42 37.61 5.84
CA ASN A 82 8.60 38.06 4.72
C ASN A 82 7.52 37.03 4.39
N SER A 83 6.75 36.61 5.41
CA SER A 83 5.62 35.74 5.21
C SER A 83 4.48 36.52 4.57
N LYS A 84 4.34 36.41 3.24
CA LYS A 84 3.05 36.68 2.57
C LYS A 84 1.96 35.79 3.17
#